data_AF-A0A4Y2KYA4-F1
#
_entry.id   AF-A0A4Y2KYA4-F1
#
_cell.length_a   1.000
_cell.length_b   1.000
_cell.length_c   1.000
_cell.angle_alpha   90.00
_cell.angle_beta   90.00
_cell.angle_gamma   90.00
#
_symmetry.space_group_name_H-M   'P 1'
#
loop_
_entity.id
_entity.type
_entity.pdbx_description
1 polymer ?
#
loop_
_entity_poly.entity_id
_entity_poly.type
_entity_poly.pdbx_seq_one_letter_code
_entity_poly.pdbx_strand_id
1 'polypeptide(L)'
;LNLWINKWQDKEGPSSALESLTFCRQSSYPKVHVLLKILATFPITTCKPERTFSSLRRLKTYLRNSTGEERLTGLALRSIHRDIPIIAKEVINRFAAEQTRRLEFLI
;
A
#
# COMPACT_ATOMS: atom_id res chain seq x y z
N LEU A 1 -0.57 -12.19 28.26
CA LEU A 1 0.16 -13.06 27.31
C LEU A 1 0.19 -14.50 27.81
N ASN A 2 0.66 -14.73 29.04
CA ASN A 2 0.76 -16.06 29.66
C ASN A 2 -0.56 -16.84 29.65
N LEU A 3 -1.71 -16.20 29.93
CA LEU A 3 -3.03 -16.83 29.84
C LEU A 3 -3.44 -17.27 28.43
N TRP A 4 -2.91 -16.61 27.40
CA TRP A 4 -3.16 -16.99 26.00
C TRP A 4 -2.22 -18.12 25.59
N ILE A 5 -0.94 -18.05 25.99
CA ILE A 5 0.05 -19.11 25.75
C ILE A 5 -0.38 -20.42 26.44
N ASN A 6 -0.83 -20.34 27.69
CA ASN A 6 -1.30 -21.49 28.45
C ASN A 6 -2.55 -22.13 27.85
N LYS A 7 -3.39 -21.37 27.13
CA LYS A 7 -4.58 -21.89 26.44
C LYS A 7 -4.22 -22.89 25.33
N TRP A 8 -3.03 -22.76 24.74
CA TRP A 8 -2.57 -23.55 23.60
C TRP A 8 -1.42 -24.49 23.95
N GLN A 9 -1.12 -24.70 25.24
CA GLN A 9 -0.09 -25.67 25.67
C GLN A 9 -0.49 -27.12 25.33
N ASP A 10 -1.78 -27.45 25.45
CA ASP A 10 -2.30 -28.83 25.31
C ASP A 10 -3.06 -29.08 24.00
N LYS A 11 -3.14 -28.09 23.10
CA LYS A 11 -3.90 -28.17 21.83
C LYS A 11 -3.09 -27.62 20.67
N GLU A 12 -3.23 -28.24 19.49
CA GLU A 12 -2.73 -27.65 18.26
C GLU A 12 -3.33 -26.25 18.08
N GLY A 13 -2.44 -25.27 17.87
CA GLY A 13 -2.82 -23.89 17.66
C GLY A 13 -3.54 -23.69 16.33
N PRO A 14 -4.32 -22.62 16.19
CA PRO A 14 -4.97 -22.26 14.92
C PRO A 14 -3.92 -22.05 13.83
N SER A 15 -4.21 -22.54 12.62
CA SER A 15 -3.27 -22.51 11.49
C SER A 15 -3.19 -21.11 10.85
N SER A 16 -4.22 -20.29 11.06
CA SER A 16 -4.31 -18.92 10.52
C SER A 16 -4.55 -17.87 11.59
N ALA A 17 -4.07 -16.65 11.35
CA ALA A 17 -4.34 -15.47 12.16
C ALA A 17 -5.85 -15.15 12.23
N LEU A 18 -6.58 -15.42 11.13
CA LEU A 18 -8.03 -15.21 11.06
C LEU A 18 -8.77 -16.20 11.96
N GLU A 19 -8.33 -17.45 11.96
CA GLU A 19 -8.86 -18.49 12.84
C GLU A 19 -8.52 -18.18 14.31
N SER A 20 -7.32 -17.68 14.59
CA SER A 20 -6.94 -17.21 15.93
C SER A 20 -7.87 -16.11 16.46
N LEU A 21 -8.39 -15.23 15.60
CA LEU A 21 -9.32 -14.16 15.98
C LEU A 21 -10.68 -14.70 16.44
N THR A 22 -11.17 -15.81 15.89
CA THR A 22 -12.46 -16.39 16.31
C THR A 22 -12.39 -16.93 17.74
N PHE A 23 -11.24 -17.46 18.13
CA PHE A 23 -10.97 -17.98 19.47
C PHE A 23 -10.52 -16.91 20.48
N CYS A 24 -10.13 -15.73 20.00
CA CYS A 24 -9.64 -14.62 20.82
C CYS A 24 -10.75 -13.60 21.04
N ARG A 25 -11.50 -13.72 22.15
CA ARG A 25 -12.48 -12.69 22.53
C ARG A 25 -11.78 -11.45 23.08
N GLN A 26 -12.16 -10.27 22.58
CA GLN A 26 -11.62 -8.97 22.99
C GLN A 26 -11.74 -8.74 24.52
N SER A 27 -12.80 -9.24 25.14
CA SER A 27 -13.02 -9.11 26.60
C SER A 27 -12.03 -9.92 27.43
N SER A 28 -11.58 -11.07 26.93
CA SER A 28 -10.65 -11.96 27.66
C SER A 28 -9.18 -11.65 27.37
N TYR A 29 -8.86 -11.22 26.14
CA TYR A 29 -7.48 -11.00 25.71
C TYR A 29 -7.33 -9.73 24.85
N PRO A 30 -7.59 -8.53 25.41
CA PRO A 30 -7.68 -7.29 24.61
C PRO A 30 -6.40 -6.97 23.84
N LYS A 31 -5.22 -7.18 24.45
CA LYS A 31 -3.92 -6.93 23.79
C LYS A 31 -3.62 -7.93 22.66
N VAL A 32 -3.97 -9.20 22.86
CA VAL A 32 -3.72 -10.26 21.87
C VAL A 32 -4.69 -10.13 20.70
N HIS A 33 -5.94 -9.79 20.98
CA HIS A 33 -6.95 -9.55 19.95
C HIS A 33 -6.59 -8.37 19.04
N VAL A 34 -6.10 -7.25 19.60
CA VAL A 34 -5.61 -6.13 18.78
C VAL A 34 -4.42 -6.55 17.90
N LEU A 35 -3.47 -7.29 18.44
CA LEU A 35 -2.31 -7.76 17.67
C LEU A 35 -2.73 -8.71 16.54
N LEU A 36 -3.63 -9.66 16.82
CA LEU A 36 -4.19 -10.57 15.81
C LEU A 36 -5.02 -9.82 14.76
N LYS A 37 -5.72 -8.75 15.15
CA LYS A 37 -6.48 -7.91 14.22
C LYS A 37 -5.55 -7.11 13.31
N ILE A 38 -4.44 -6.59 13.82
CA ILE A 38 -3.38 -5.97 13.02
C ILE A 38 -2.80 -7.01 12.05
N LEU A 39 -2.50 -8.22 12.55
CA LEU A 39 -1.97 -9.33 11.75
C LEU A 39 -2.93 -9.80 10.64
N ALA A 40 -4.24 -9.75 10.87
CA ALA A 40 -5.25 -10.13 9.88
C ALA A 40 -5.58 -9.01 8.88
N THR A 41 -5.37 -7.74 9.26
CA THR A 41 -5.62 -6.56 8.40
C THR A 41 -4.41 -6.19 7.56
N PHE A 42 -3.20 -6.38 8.08
CA PHE A 42 -2.00 -6.48 7.25
C PHE A 42 -2.05 -7.82 6.54
N PRO A 43 -2.28 -7.87 5.22
CA PRO A 43 -1.95 -9.09 4.51
C PRO A 43 -0.43 -9.25 4.62
N ILE A 44 0.02 -10.17 5.47
CA ILE A 44 1.38 -10.74 5.40
C ILE A 44 1.54 -11.54 4.10
N THR A 45 0.44 -11.80 3.38
CA THR A 45 0.52 -12.25 2.00
C THR A 45 1.13 -11.14 1.14
N THR A 46 2.26 -11.49 0.57
CA THR A 46 3.12 -10.76 -0.38
C THR A 46 2.43 -10.33 -1.68
N CYS A 47 1.09 -10.30 -1.74
CA CYS A 47 0.31 -10.11 -2.96
C CYS A 47 0.07 -8.64 -3.33
N LYS A 48 0.19 -7.70 -2.38
CA LYS A 48 0.01 -6.25 -2.69
C LYS A 48 1.21 -5.60 -3.40
N PRO A 49 2.48 -5.96 -3.11
CA PRO A 49 3.60 -5.42 -3.86
C PRO A 49 3.67 -5.97 -5.29
N GLU A 50 3.08 -7.13 -5.62
CA GLU A 50 3.17 -7.71 -6.96
C GLU A 50 2.66 -6.78 -8.06
N ARG A 51 1.53 -6.09 -7.82
CA ARG A 51 1.00 -5.12 -8.78
C ARG A 51 1.93 -3.92 -8.97
N THR A 52 2.51 -3.42 -7.88
CA THR A 52 3.44 -2.29 -7.87
C THR A 52 4.78 -2.67 -8.50
N PHE A 53 5.37 -3.79 -8.10
CA PHE A 53 6.63 -4.30 -8.65
C PHE A 53 6.50 -4.74 -10.10
N SER A 54 5.39 -5.37 -10.51
CA SER A 54 5.12 -5.71 -11.90
C SER A 54 4.97 -4.45 -12.76
N SER A 55 4.25 -3.44 -12.26
CA SER A 55 4.13 -2.14 -12.92
C SER A 55 5.47 -1.42 -13.05
N LEU A 56 6.27 -1.38 -11.98
CA LEU A 56 7.61 -0.80 -11.97
C LEU A 56 8.56 -1.55 -12.90
N ARG A 57 8.51 -2.88 -12.91
CA ARG A 57 9.31 -3.70 -13.82
C ARG A 57 8.93 -3.42 -15.27
N ARG A 58 7.64 -3.36 -15.61
CA ARG A 58 7.18 -2.96 -16.95
C ARG A 58 7.64 -1.55 -17.32
N LEU A 59 7.50 -0.57 -16.42
CA LEU A 59 7.94 0.81 -16.65
C LEU A 59 9.46 0.90 -16.88
N LYS A 60 10.26 0.25 -16.03
CA LYS A 60 11.73 0.28 -16.10
C LYS A 60 12.27 -0.51 -17.30
N THR A 61 11.66 -1.64 -17.64
CA THR A 61 12.03 -2.45 -18.80
C THR A 61 11.59 -1.81 -20.13
N TYR A 62 10.41 -1.19 -20.19
CA TYR A 62 9.91 -0.52 -21.40
C TYR A 62 10.64 0.80 -21.69
N LEU A 63 11.01 1.58 -20.66
CA LEU A 63 11.63 2.91 -20.81
C LEU A 63 13.16 2.94 -20.65
N ARG A 64 13.85 1.78 -20.62
CA ARG A 64 15.31 1.62 -20.76
C ARG A 64 16.17 2.60 -19.92
N ASN A 65 16.46 2.18 -18.68
CA ASN A 65 17.66 2.47 -17.86
C ASN A 65 18.25 3.90 -17.66
N SER A 66 17.65 4.99 -18.12
CA SER A 66 18.10 6.35 -17.71
C SER A 66 16.95 7.32 -17.38
N THR A 67 15.96 6.86 -16.61
CA THR A 67 14.95 7.78 -16.04
C THR A 67 15.31 8.08 -14.60
N GLY A 68 15.33 9.36 -14.22
CA GLY A 68 15.54 9.78 -12.84
C GLY A 68 14.41 9.30 -11.90
N GLU A 69 14.75 9.09 -10.64
CA GLU A 69 13.85 8.49 -9.63
C GLU A 69 12.54 9.26 -9.46
N GLU A 70 12.57 10.60 -9.56
CA GLU A 70 11.38 11.45 -9.47
C GLU A 70 10.37 11.12 -10.57
N ARG A 71 10.82 11.13 -11.83
CA ARG A 71 9.98 10.80 -12.99
C ARG A 71 9.50 9.35 -12.94
N LEU A 72 10.35 8.43 -12.51
CA LEU A 72 9.96 7.02 -12.36
C LEU A 72 8.84 6.86 -11.33
N THR A 73 8.95 7.53 -10.19
CA THR A 73 7.95 7.51 -9.11
C THR A 73 6.62 8.09 -9.59
N GLY A 74 6.66 9.22 -10.30
CA GLY A 74 5.46 9.83 -10.89
C GLY A 74 4.75 8.91 -11.89
N LEU A 75 5.51 8.25 -12.77
CA LEU A 75 4.96 7.30 -13.74
C LEU A 75 4.41 6.03 -13.06
N ALA A 76 5.06 5.55 -12.01
CA ALA A 76 4.61 4.40 -11.23
C ALA A 76 3.26 4.71 -10.55
N LEU A 77 3.16 5.86 -9.89
CA LEU A 77 1.91 6.33 -9.26
C LEU A 77 0.79 6.42 -10.30
N ARG A 78 1.05 7.00 -11.47
CA ARG A 78 0.04 7.09 -12.54
C ARG A 78 -0.39 5.71 -13.06
N SER A 79 0.54 4.77 -13.20
CA SER A 79 0.26 3.41 -13.69
C SER A 79 -0.55 2.56 -12.71
N ILE A 80 -0.37 2.79 -11.40
CA ILE A 80 -1.11 2.11 -10.33
C ILE A 80 -2.51 2.71 -10.21
N HIS A 81 -2.60 4.05 -10.20
CA HIS A 81 -3.84 4.81 -10.02
C HIS A 81 -4.45 5.28 -11.35
N ARG A 82 -4.69 4.34 -12.27
CA ARG A 82 -5.29 4.64 -13.58
C ARG A 82 -6.73 5.14 -13.50
N ASP A 83 -7.42 4.78 -12.43
CA ASP A 83 -8.84 5.11 -12.20
C ASP A 83 -9.04 6.58 -11.79
N ILE A 84 -7.95 7.29 -11.46
CA ILE A 84 -7.99 8.71 -11.11
C ILE A 84 -7.85 9.51 -12.42
N PRO A 85 -8.91 10.24 -12.85
CA PRO A 85 -8.84 11.06 -14.06
C PRO A 85 -7.90 12.24 -13.83
N ILE A 86 -7.07 12.56 -14.83
CA ILE A 86 -6.24 13.75 -14.80
C ILE A 86 -6.92 14.85 -15.60
N ILE A 87 -7.28 15.94 -14.92
CA ILE A 87 -7.85 17.13 -15.53
C ILE A 87 -6.70 17.99 -16.05
N ALA A 88 -6.53 18.03 -17.37
CA ALA A 88 -5.43 18.76 -18.00
C ALA A 88 -5.38 20.24 -17.57
N LYS A 89 -6.55 20.89 -17.42
CA LYS A 89 -6.66 22.29 -16.99
C LYS A 89 -6.09 22.52 -15.58
N GLU A 90 -6.30 21.59 -14.66
CA GLU A 90 -5.75 21.67 -13.31
C GLU A 90 -4.23 21.51 -13.32
N VAL A 91 -3.72 20.56 -14.12
CA VAL A 91 -2.27 20.36 -14.30
C VAL A 91 -1.61 21.61 -14.91
N ILE A 92 -2.24 22.22 -15.92
CA ILE A 92 -1.75 23.45 -16.54
C ILE A 92 -1.74 24.60 -15.53
N ASN A 93 -2.83 24.80 -14.79
CA ASN A 93 -2.92 25.85 -13.77
C ASN A 93 -1.86 25.67 -12.67
N ARG A 94 -1.67 24.44 -12.20
CA ARG A 94 -0.66 24.10 -11.19
C ARG A 94 0.75 24.34 -11.71
N PHE A 95 1.03 23.91 -12.93
CA PHE A 95 2.32 24.13 -13.59
C PHE A 95 2.61 25.62 -13.83
N ALA A 96 1.58 26.40 -14.20
CA ALA A 96 1.67 27.85 -14.36
C ALA A 96 1.92 28.56 -13.02
N ALA A 97 1.35 28.07 -11.92
CA ALA A 97 1.53 28.64 -10.59
C ALA A 97 2.89 28.30 -9.95
N GLU A 98 3.42 27.10 -10.18
CA GLU A 98 4.69 26.64 -9.60
C GLU A 98 5.91 27.22 -10.32
N GLN A 99 5.79 27.61 -11.60
CA GLN A 99 6.89 28.15 -12.38
C GLN A 99 6.75 29.67 -12.56
N THR A 100 7.69 30.46 -12.01
CA THR A 100 7.83 31.89 -12.32
C THR A 100 8.34 32.06 -13.76
N ARG A 101 7.49 31.85 -14.77
CA ARG A 101 7.84 32.10 -16.18
C ARG A 101 7.61 33.57 -16.52
N ARG A 102 8.48 34.12 -17.37
CA ARG A 102 8.38 35.47 -17.94
C ARG A 102 7.27 35.63 -19.00
N LEU A 103 6.43 34.62 -19.23
CA LEU A 103 5.41 34.61 -20.29
C LEU A 103 4.08 34.08 -19.74
N GLU A 104 3.01 34.83 -20.00
CA GLU A 104 1.64 34.46 -19.64
C GLU A 104 1.11 33.34 -20.54
N PHE A 105 0.44 32.36 -19.94
CA PHE A 105 -0.34 31.38 -20.67
C PHE A 105 -1.71 32.00 -20.98
N LEU A 106 -1.94 32.39 -22.23
CA LEU A 106 -3.28 32.67 -22.74
C LEU A 106 -4.01 31.33 -22.90
N ILE A 107 -4.98 31.07 -22.02
CA ILE A 107 -5.92 29.93 -22.06
C ILE A 107 -7.27 30.40 -22.57
#